data_AF-A0A142XG78-F1
#
_entry.id   AF-A0A142XG78-F1
#
_cell.length_a   1.000
_cell.length_b   1.000
_cell.length_c   1.000
_cell.angle_alpha   90.00
_cell.angle_beta   90.00
_cell.angle_gamma   90.00
#
_symmetry.space_group_name_H-M   'P 1'
#
loop_
_entity.id
_entity.type
_entity.pdbx_description
1 polymer ?
#
loop_
_entity_poly.entity_id
_entity_poly.type
_entity_poly.pdbx_seq_one_letter_code
_entity_poly.pdbx_strand_id
1 'polypeptide(L)'
;MTTDHRPDSRSRRPLTTFALTAGLFAIGAAVLVGASGCTKPPTGVKNTEEQPTTKGDPWKVAGQRLRKETDWAACRTALGGLATDLNTQTKETLPVLSDPEFASLSQLVPLSADDREEVRATTFTAHDSAYLADCLYLRDAADSLALGRFPPDQRAERAFAWVCRQVYLRPWMLIAGRADGASALPPTAVLRRGFGSGLERMYVFLALLQQLELDGCLIGGPDAGKQPAGLPLVTPDNKAFVTGAPRGPFWAVGVRIGADVKLFDPWRGQAFPVTLAQLKANPDAAKEWFADQANVSGATLDDAKKATAFLAVPVNALAPRMGLVETKLKSDLGVKLAYDAKALQSAFRDPKPAFWNPSNEPNQPNQRAAFAYGHASRALLPLDMGGTDRNPPGVRLFDVYRREQLPNSVFRIPAGIQPDGQIAQRLRAGAAGALGLSFIEPPNPRERIQRGQFQDAAKDLVTKQETFANGRERLRLNKDAGFQIKEWVELVTGLYQELGRVQLDANRDKSVEAAVLGQIDSAWKQPGVQLIVDQASSEVGLAESTLLLALCKHELAERSQARLEAATGAEADRLRPDAIDAWKTALSAWRTYEQNAVAHAGFPGRSEHARVLAARAALLANPAPPKK
;
A
#
# COMPACT_ATOMS: atom_id res chain seq x y z
N MET A 1 13.83 -54.77 -32.43
CA MET A 1 15.00 -53.85 -32.39
C MET A 1 14.54 -52.54 -32.99
N THR A 2 14.06 -51.63 -32.15
CA THR A 2 13.53 -50.32 -32.54
C THR A 2 14.17 -49.31 -31.60
N THR A 3 15.04 -48.46 -32.15
CA THR A 3 15.82 -47.48 -31.41
C THR A 3 15.00 -46.24 -31.14
N ASP A 4 14.85 -45.96 -29.85
CA ASP A 4 14.23 -44.78 -29.26
C ASP A 4 15.25 -43.62 -29.26
N HIS A 5 14.87 -42.47 -29.81
CA HIS A 5 15.72 -41.26 -29.89
C HIS A 5 14.95 -40.09 -29.27
N ARG A 6 15.25 -39.80 -28.00
CA ARG A 6 14.91 -38.53 -27.33
C ARG A 6 16.11 -37.60 -27.37
N PRO A 7 15.96 -36.31 -27.74
CA PRO A 7 16.98 -35.32 -27.52
C PRO A 7 16.77 -34.64 -26.16
N ASP A 8 17.66 -34.92 -25.22
CA ASP A 8 17.86 -34.13 -23.99
C ASP A 8 19.08 -33.23 -24.18
N SER A 9 18.89 -31.90 -24.28
CA SER A 9 19.92 -30.91 -23.95
C SER A 9 19.35 -29.49 -23.82
N ARG A 10 18.60 -29.22 -22.75
CA ARG A 10 18.41 -27.83 -22.29
C ARG A 10 19.59 -27.44 -21.40
N SER A 11 20.52 -26.67 -21.96
CA SER A 11 21.64 -26.09 -21.22
C SER A 11 21.10 -25.10 -20.17
N ARG A 12 21.39 -25.38 -18.90
CA ARG A 12 21.17 -24.44 -17.80
C ARG A 12 22.29 -23.40 -17.87
N ARG A 13 21.98 -22.17 -18.29
CA ARG A 13 22.89 -21.03 -18.11
C ARG A 13 23.01 -20.72 -16.60
N PRO A 14 24.22 -20.48 -16.07
CA PRO A 14 24.40 -20.19 -14.65
C PRO A 14 23.86 -18.79 -14.30
N LEU A 15 23.13 -18.73 -13.19
CA LEU A 15 22.46 -17.56 -12.59
C LEU A 15 23.42 -16.57 -11.90
N THR A 16 24.69 -16.51 -12.32
CA THR A 16 25.76 -15.81 -11.60
C THR A 16 25.89 -14.32 -11.93
N THR A 17 25.15 -13.78 -12.90
CA THR A 17 25.29 -12.37 -13.32
C THR A 17 24.44 -11.36 -12.53
N PHE A 18 23.53 -11.81 -11.65
CA PHE A 18 22.59 -10.89 -10.95
C PHE A 18 23.10 -10.30 -9.61
N ALA A 19 24.20 -10.81 -9.04
CA ALA A 19 24.66 -10.37 -7.71
C ALA A 19 25.33 -8.99 -7.68
N LEU A 20 25.89 -8.52 -8.82
CA LEU A 20 26.62 -7.24 -8.89
C LEU A 20 25.70 -6.00 -8.99
N THR A 21 24.43 -6.17 -9.34
CA THR A 21 23.47 -5.07 -9.49
C THR A 21 22.86 -4.58 -8.17
N ALA A 22 22.86 -5.39 -7.10
CA ALA A 22 22.23 -5.02 -5.83
C ALA A 22 23.02 -3.96 -5.04
N GLY A 23 24.35 -3.90 -5.19
CA GLY A 23 25.21 -2.93 -4.49
C GLY A 23 25.11 -1.50 -5.03
N LEU A 24 24.65 -1.30 -6.28
CA LEU A 24 24.58 0.02 -6.92
C LEU A 24 23.40 0.89 -6.44
N PHE A 25 22.38 0.30 -5.82
CA PHE A 25 21.21 1.04 -5.34
C PHE A 25 21.48 1.90 -4.10
N ALA A 26 22.44 1.52 -3.24
CA ALA A 26 22.76 2.28 -2.04
C ALA A 26 23.71 3.47 -2.30
N ILE A 27 24.56 3.39 -3.34
CA ILE A 27 25.56 4.42 -3.64
C ILE A 27 25.02 5.48 -4.60
N GLY A 28 24.09 5.12 -5.51
CA GLY A 28 23.51 6.05 -6.48
C GLY A 28 22.70 7.20 -5.88
N ALA A 29 22.07 7.00 -4.73
CA ALA A 29 21.28 8.05 -4.06
C ALA A 29 22.14 9.12 -3.35
N ALA A 30 23.38 8.78 -2.97
CA ALA A 30 24.26 9.70 -2.24
C ALA A 30 24.97 10.73 -3.16
N VAL A 31 25.12 10.44 -4.46
CA VAL A 31 25.93 11.28 -5.37
C VAL A 31 25.09 12.36 -6.09
N LEU A 32 23.77 12.21 -6.21
CA LEU A 32 22.90 13.16 -6.95
C LEU A 32 22.28 14.27 -6.10
N VAL A 33 22.48 14.27 -4.77
CA VAL A 33 21.95 15.31 -3.85
C VAL A 33 23.05 16.29 -3.37
N GLY A 34 24.29 16.10 -3.82
CA GLY A 34 25.45 16.86 -3.35
C GLY A 34 25.76 18.13 -4.13
N ALA A 35 24.92 19.17 -4.07
CA ALA A 35 25.33 20.56 -4.32
C ALA A 35 24.24 21.58 -3.92
N SER A 36 23.88 21.68 -2.63
CA SER A 36 23.33 22.89 -1.97
C SER A 36 22.92 22.55 -0.53
N GLY A 37 23.86 22.58 0.41
CA GLY A 37 23.52 22.45 1.82
C GLY A 37 24.75 22.35 2.70
N CYS A 38 25.09 23.43 3.40
CA CYS A 38 26.07 23.44 4.48
C CYS A 38 25.68 22.40 5.53
N THR A 39 26.33 21.23 5.51
CA THR A 39 26.28 20.26 6.59
C THR A 39 27.06 20.83 7.78
N LYS A 40 26.34 21.41 8.74
CA LYS A 40 26.89 21.58 10.09
C LYS A 40 27.28 20.17 10.58
N PRO A 41 28.52 19.96 11.07
CA PRO A 41 28.91 18.69 11.65
C PRO A 41 27.94 18.33 12.80
N PRO A 42 27.65 17.04 13.04
CA PRO A 42 26.81 16.64 14.15
C PRO A 42 27.43 17.17 15.44
N THR A 43 26.75 18.11 16.09
CA THR A 43 27.07 18.55 17.44
C THR A 43 27.13 17.32 18.32
N GLY A 44 28.32 17.03 18.85
CA GLY A 44 28.55 15.91 19.76
C GLY A 44 27.49 15.91 20.85
N VAL A 45 26.83 14.76 21.02
CA VAL A 45 25.87 14.53 22.10
C VAL A 45 26.59 14.87 23.41
N LYS A 46 26.21 15.99 24.04
CA LYS A 46 26.62 16.27 25.41
C LYS A 46 26.09 15.10 26.25
N ASN A 47 27.00 14.32 26.81
CA ASN A 47 26.71 13.38 27.89
C ASN A 47 25.94 14.15 28.95
N THR A 48 24.61 13.99 28.92
CA THR A 48 23.73 14.53 29.93
C THR A 48 23.88 13.58 31.10
N GLU A 49 24.44 14.07 32.21
CA GLU A 49 24.52 13.33 33.46
C GLU A 49 23.15 12.68 33.73
N GLU A 50 23.15 11.35 33.81
CA GLU A 50 21.99 10.54 34.18
C GLU A 50 21.59 10.92 35.61
N GLN A 51 20.73 11.93 35.75
CA GLN A 51 19.94 12.05 36.96
C GLN A 51 19.08 10.79 37.07
N PRO A 52 19.03 10.14 38.24
CA PRO A 52 18.15 9.01 38.48
C PRO A 52 16.70 9.52 38.48
N THR A 53 16.14 9.69 37.28
CA THR A 53 14.71 9.92 37.12
C THR A 53 14.02 8.71 37.70
N THR A 54 13.18 8.93 38.72
CA THR A 54 12.21 7.95 39.20
C THR A 54 11.56 7.30 38.00
N LYS A 55 11.85 6.01 37.78
CA LYS A 55 11.42 5.29 36.59
C LYS A 55 9.89 5.29 36.58
N GLY A 56 9.31 6.08 35.67
CA GLY A 56 7.86 6.19 35.52
C GLY A 56 7.25 4.87 35.05
N ASP A 57 5.93 4.75 35.17
CA ASP A 57 5.17 3.61 34.64
C ASP A 57 5.55 3.33 33.16
N PRO A 58 6.08 2.13 32.85
CA PRO A 58 6.57 1.81 31.51
C PRO A 58 5.47 1.93 30.44
N TRP A 59 4.22 1.63 30.79
CA TRP A 59 3.08 1.79 29.88
C TRP A 59 2.86 3.26 29.51
N LYS A 60 2.93 4.17 30.48
CA LYS A 60 2.82 5.62 30.25
C LYS A 60 3.95 6.16 29.39
N VAL A 61 5.18 5.68 29.58
CA VAL A 61 6.33 6.07 28.74
C VAL A 61 6.12 5.63 27.29
N ALA A 62 5.70 4.38 27.08
CA ALA A 62 5.40 3.87 25.74
C ALA A 62 4.23 4.62 25.09
N GLY A 63 3.14 4.87 25.82
CA GLY A 63 1.98 5.63 25.34
C GLY A 63 2.34 7.06 24.95
N GLN A 64 3.15 7.75 25.76
CA GLN A 64 3.65 9.09 25.45
C GLN A 64 4.51 9.12 24.19
N ARG A 65 5.35 8.11 23.97
CA ARG A 65 6.14 7.99 22.75
C ARG A 65 5.25 7.76 21.53
N LEU A 66 4.36 6.76 21.61
CA LEU A 66 3.51 6.36 20.50
C LEU A 66 2.46 7.40 20.11
N ARG A 67 2.11 8.33 21.02
CA ARG A 67 1.33 9.52 20.68
C ARG A 67 2.06 10.48 19.74
N LYS A 68 3.39 10.54 19.82
CA LYS A 68 4.21 11.45 19.01
C LYS A 68 4.70 10.78 17.73
N GLU A 69 5.14 9.54 17.83
CA GLU A 69 5.78 8.78 16.76
C GLU A 69 5.06 7.45 16.57
N THR A 70 4.43 7.29 15.40
CA THR A 70 3.57 6.12 15.09
C THR A 70 4.13 5.26 13.96
N ASP A 71 5.39 5.50 13.55
CA ASP A 71 6.06 4.67 12.55
C ASP A 71 6.54 3.33 13.15
N TRP A 72 6.96 2.43 12.27
CA TRP A 72 7.42 1.09 12.64
C TRP A 72 8.63 1.12 13.59
N ALA A 73 9.59 2.02 13.39
CA ALA A 73 10.79 2.09 14.23
C ALA A 73 10.44 2.58 15.64
N ALA A 74 9.52 3.54 15.76
CA ALA A 74 8.97 3.98 17.02
C ALA A 74 8.20 2.87 17.74
N CYS A 75 7.35 2.13 17.02
CA CYS A 75 6.62 0.97 17.55
C CYS A 75 7.56 -0.12 18.05
N ARG A 76 8.58 -0.48 17.25
CA ARG A 76 9.60 -1.45 17.64
C ARG A 76 10.34 -1.03 18.90
N THR A 77 10.73 0.24 18.98
CA THR A 77 11.45 0.73 20.15
C THR A 77 10.56 0.78 21.39
N ALA A 78 9.29 1.18 21.24
CA ALA A 78 8.32 1.22 22.33
C ALA A 78 8.04 -0.18 22.88
N LEU A 79 7.75 -1.16 22.02
CA LEU A 79 7.50 -2.54 22.45
C LEU A 79 8.76 -3.21 23.00
N GLY A 80 9.94 -2.94 22.43
CA GLY A 80 11.22 -3.41 22.97
C GLY A 80 11.53 -2.87 24.37
N GLY A 81 11.31 -1.57 24.59
CA GLY A 81 11.43 -0.93 25.90
C GLY A 81 10.45 -1.51 26.91
N LEU A 82 9.18 -1.66 26.53
CA LEU A 82 8.16 -2.31 27.36
C LEU A 82 8.57 -3.73 27.76
N ALA A 83 9.04 -4.55 26.82
CA ALA A 83 9.47 -5.91 27.14
C ALA A 83 10.59 -5.95 28.19
N THR A 84 11.55 -5.03 28.10
CA THR A 84 12.65 -4.94 29.07
C THR A 84 12.18 -4.46 30.44
N ASP A 85 11.33 -3.44 30.48
CA ASP A 85 10.86 -2.86 31.73
C ASP A 85 9.85 -3.75 32.46
N LEU A 86 8.98 -4.44 31.72
CA LEU A 86 8.03 -5.37 32.33
C LEU A 86 8.77 -6.52 33.03
N ASN A 87 9.80 -7.07 32.37
CA ASN A 87 10.62 -8.15 32.90
C ASN A 87 11.48 -7.73 34.11
N THR A 88 12.05 -6.52 34.09
CA THR A 88 13.02 -6.08 35.11
C THR A 88 12.41 -5.31 36.27
N GLN A 89 11.38 -4.49 36.03
CA GLN A 89 10.85 -3.54 37.01
C GLN A 89 9.57 -4.05 37.67
N THR A 90 8.58 -4.43 36.85
CA THR A 90 7.23 -4.78 37.35
C THR A 90 7.04 -6.27 37.61
N LYS A 91 7.85 -7.13 36.97
CA LYS A 91 7.63 -8.57 36.87
C LYS A 91 6.22 -8.94 36.33
N GLU A 92 5.57 -8.01 35.61
CA GLU A 92 4.31 -8.27 34.92
C GLU A 92 4.62 -9.15 33.70
N THR A 93 3.99 -10.32 33.63
CA THR A 93 4.13 -11.23 32.49
C THR A 93 3.08 -10.91 31.43
N LEU A 94 3.45 -11.02 30.16
CA LEU A 94 2.47 -10.89 29.07
C LEU A 94 1.50 -12.07 29.11
N PRO A 95 0.21 -11.85 28.83
CA PRO A 95 -0.78 -12.92 28.80
C PRO A 95 -0.50 -13.88 27.65
N VAL A 96 -0.69 -15.16 27.93
CA VAL A 96 -0.54 -16.28 26.99
C VAL A 96 -1.81 -17.10 27.02
N LEU A 97 -2.26 -17.60 25.86
CA LEU A 97 -3.39 -18.52 25.81
C LEU A 97 -3.04 -19.81 26.55
N SER A 98 -3.93 -20.26 27.42
CA SER A 98 -3.87 -21.63 27.96
C SER A 98 -4.09 -22.64 26.83
N ASP A 99 -3.63 -23.90 27.02
CA ASP A 99 -3.81 -24.94 26.00
C ASP A 99 -5.28 -25.16 25.61
N PRO A 100 -6.28 -25.15 26.53
CA PRO A 100 -7.70 -25.23 26.16
C PRO A 100 -8.20 -24.03 25.34
N GLU A 101 -7.79 -22.81 25.68
CA GLU A 101 -8.16 -21.60 24.93
C GLU A 101 -7.56 -21.63 23.53
N PHE A 102 -6.29 -22.03 23.42
CA PHE A 102 -5.59 -22.16 22.15
C PHE A 102 -6.19 -23.26 21.27
N ALA A 103 -6.57 -24.40 21.86
CA ALA A 103 -7.29 -25.45 21.14
C ALA A 103 -8.65 -24.95 20.61
N SER A 104 -9.38 -24.20 21.44
CA SER A 104 -10.66 -23.60 21.04
C SER A 104 -10.49 -22.58 19.91
N LEU A 105 -9.46 -21.73 19.98
CA LEU A 105 -9.12 -20.79 18.91
C LEU A 105 -8.75 -21.52 17.62
N SER A 106 -7.94 -22.58 17.71
CA SER A 106 -7.48 -23.36 16.54
C SER A 106 -8.59 -24.16 15.86
N GLN A 107 -9.67 -24.48 16.58
CA GLN A 107 -10.88 -25.07 15.99
C GLN A 107 -11.71 -24.02 15.23
N LEU A 108 -11.65 -22.76 15.66
CA LEU A 108 -12.43 -21.67 15.11
C LEU A 108 -11.75 -21.00 13.90
N VAL A 109 -10.44 -20.76 14.03
CA VAL A 109 -9.61 -20.10 13.03
C VAL A 109 -8.62 -21.11 12.47
N PRO A 110 -8.56 -21.29 11.13
CA PRO A 110 -7.57 -22.17 10.52
C PRO A 110 -6.17 -21.54 10.65
N LEU A 111 -5.42 -21.92 11.70
CA LEU A 111 -4.07 -21.42 11.97
C LEU A 111 -3.01 -22.38 11.41
N SER A 112 -2.10 -21.84 10.58
CA SER A 112 -0.88 -22.54 10.14
C SER A 112 0.11 -22.70 11.30
N ALA A 113 1.16 -23.53 11.12
CA ALA A 113 2.17 -23.72 12.17
C ALA A 113 2.83 -22.39 12.59
N ASP A 114 3.14 -21.55 11.62
CA ASP A 114 3.73 -20.23 11.83
C ASP A 114 2.77 -19.28 12.57
N ASP A 115 1.46 -19.37 12.33
CA ASP A 115 0.47 -18.54 13.04
C ASP A 115 0.31 -18.97 14.49
N ARG A 116 0.37 -20.29 14.72
CA ARG A 116 0.31 -20.88 16.06
C ARG A 116 1.48 -20.41 16.91
N GLU A 117 2.68 -20.36 16.34
CA GLU A 117 3.86 -19.81 17.00
C GLU A 117 3.67 -18.32 17.31
N GLU A 118 3.24 -17.54 16.33
CA GLU A 118 3.02 -16.09 16.48
C GLU A 118 2.00 -15.77 17.57
N VAL A 119 0.86 -16.46 17.61
CA VAL A 119 -0.20 -16.24 18.61
C VAL A 119 0.24 -16.67 20.01
N ARG A 120 1.05 -17.75 20.13
CA ARG A 120 1.55 -18.27 21.42
C ARG A 120 2.79 -17.56 21.94
N ALA A 121 3.40 -16.65 21.17
CA ALA A 121 4.61 -15.97 21.61
C ALA A 121 4.41 -15.27 22.97
N THR A 122 5.34 -15.53 23.89
CA THR A 122 5.33 -15.06 25.29
C THR A 122 5.95 -13.68 25.47
N THR A 123 6.52 -13.13 24.39
CA THR A 123 7.12 -11.80 24.29
C THR A 123 6.55 -11.07 23.09
N PHE A 124 6.79 -9.76 22.98
CA PHE A 124 6.50 -9.02 21.76
C PHE A 124 7.39 -9.52 20.61
N THR A 125 6.78 -9.86 19.49
CA THR A 125 7.48 -10.28 18.27
C THR A 125 7.88 -9.06 17.44
N ALA A 126 8.79 -9.25 16.48
CA ALA A 126 9.08 -8.20 15.51
C ALA A 126 7.85 -7.86 14.64
N HIS A 127 6.94 -8.83 14.43
CA HIS A 127 5.72 -8.62 13.66
C HIS A 127 4.69 -7.76 14.40
N ASP A 128 4.62 -7.87 15.74
CA ASP A 128 3.76 -7.00 16.56
C ASP A 128 4.06 -5.51 16.35
N SER A 129 5.33 -5.16 16.11
CA SER A 129 5.75 -3.79 15.85
C SER A 129 5.20 -3.26 14.52
N ALA A 130 5.18 -4.09 13.49
CA ALA A 130 4.57 -3.76 12.19
C ALA A 130 3.05 -3.67 12.30
N TYR A 131 2.43 -4.62 12.98
CA TYR A 131 0.99 -4.63 13.21
C TYR A 131 0.51 -3.40 14.00
N LEU A 132 1.21 -3.02 15.06
CA LEU A 132 0.90 -1.82 15.84
C LEU A 132 1.02 -0.54 14.99
N ALA A 133 2.08 -0.42 14.20
CA ALA A 133 2.26 0.73 13.30
C ALA A 133 1.12 0.82 12.26
N ASP A 134 0.70 -0.31 11.70
CA ASP A 134 -0.41 -0.38 10.75
C ASP A 134 -1.74 0.04 11.42
N CYS A 135 -1.99 -0.41 12.64
CA CYS A 135 -3.20 -0.04 13.38
C CYS A 135 -3.21 1.44 13.77
N LEU A 136 -2.09 2.00 14.22
CA LEU A 136 -1.98 3.43 14.54
C LEU A 136 -2.19 4.31 13.31
N TYR A 137 -1.61 3.89 12.17
CA TYR A 137 -1.85 4.53 10.89
C TYR A 137 -3.35 4.54 10.55
N LEU A 138 -4.03 3.40 10.68
CA LEU A 138 -5.44 3.27 10.30
C LEU A 138 -6.39 3.93 11.31
N ARG A 139 -6.00 4.03 12.59
CA ARG A 139 -6.70 4.84 13.58
C ARG A 139 -6.69 6.30 13.17
N ASP A 140 -5.51 6.85 12.85
CA ASP A 140 -5.41 8.23 12.38
C ASP A 140 -6.26 8.47 11.13
N ALA A 141 -6.28 7.48 10.22
CA ALA A 141 -7.17 7.52 9.07
C ALA A 141 -8.65 7.54 9.47
N ALA A 142 -9.09 6.65 10.36
CA ALA A 142 -10.47 6.61 10.85
C ALA A 142 -10.89 7.92 11.55
N ASP A 143 -10.01 8.48 12.39
CA ASP A 143 -10.23 9.74 13.10
C ASP A 143 -10.34 10.92 12.12
N SER A 144 -9.54 10.93 11.06
CA SER A 144 -9.54 11.99 10.05
C SER A 144 -10.90 12.14 9.33
N LEU A 145 -11.67 11.05 9.26
CA LEU A 145 -12.98 11.02 8.61
C LEU A 145 -14.07 11.71 9.45
N ALA A 146 -13.82 11.99 10.73
CA ALA A 146 -14.74 12.66 11.65
C ALA A 146 -16.14 12.00 11.72
N LEU A 147 -16.19 10.67 11.75
CA LEU A 147 -17.42 9.90 11.59
C LEU A 147 -18.26 9.71 12.87
N GLY A 148 -17.81 10.22 14.01
CA GLY A 148 -18.43 9.92 15.32
C GLY A 148 -19.89 10.34 15.49
N ARG A 149 -20.40 11.25 14.65
CA ARG A 149 -21.80 11.71 14.68
C ARG A 149 -22.76 10.88 13.82
N PHE A 150 -22.25 9.96 13.01
CA PHE A 150 -23.05 9.18 12.08
C PHE A 150 -23.45 7.83 12.66
N PRO A 151 -24.63 7.28 12.29
CA PRO A 151 -24.99 5.91 12.64
C PRO A 151 -24.05 4.90 11.97
N PRO A 152 -23.92 3.67 12.50
CA PRO A 152 -22.94 2.67 12.03
C PRO A 152 -22.96 2.40 10.52
N ASP A 153 -24.13 2.39 9.91
CA ASP A 153 -24.31 2.11 8.48
C ASP A 153 -23.78 3.24 7.59
N GLN A 154 -23.94 4.49 8.01
CA GLN A 154 -23.38 5.67 7.33
C GLN A 154 -21.88 5.81 7.60
N ARG A 155 -21.41 5.42 8.80
CA ARG A 155 -19.96 5.34 9.08
C ARG A 155 -19.29 4.35 8.12
N ALA A 156 -19.87 3.17 7.96
CA ALA A 156 -19.39 2.14 7.02
C ALA A 156 -19.38 2.64 5.56
N GLU A 157 -20.46 3.27 5.10
CA GLU A 157 -20.51 3.82 3.73
C GLU A 157 -19.42 4.86 3.46
N ARG A 158 -19.23 5.81 4.37
CA ARG A 158 -18.21 6.86 4.20
C ARG A 158 -16.80 6.32 4.28
N ALA A 159 -16.57 5.37 5.18
CA ALA A 159 -15.29 4.65 5.28
C ALA A 159 -14.99 3.88 3.99
N PHE A 160 -15.97 3.18 3.43
CA PHE A 160 -15.81 2.46 2.16
C PHE A 160 -15.56 3.40 0.97
N ALA A 161 -16.32 4.50 0.89
CA ALA A 161 -16.12 5.52 -0.11
C ALA A 161 -14.71 6.12 -0.02
N TRP A 162 -14.22 6.41 1.19
CA TRP A 162 -12.84 6.85 1.41
C TRP A 162 -11.82 5.84 0.89
N VAL A 163 -11.98 4.54 1.18
CA VAL A 163 -11.07 3.50 0.64
C VAL A 163 -11.02 3.56 -0.88
N CYS A 164 -12.18 3.69 -1.53
CA CYS A 164 -12.26 3.74 -2.99
C CYS A 164 -11.64 5.03 -3.58
N ARG A 165 -11.69 6.15 -2.86
CA ARG A 165 -10.98 7.40 -3.25
C ARG A 165 -9.46 7.28 -3.08
N GLN A 166 -9.00 6.63 -2.02
CA GLN A 166 -7.58 6.48 -1.69
C GLN A 166 -6.87 5.40 -2.53
N VAL A 167 -7.62 4.37 -2.94
CA VAL A 167 -7.10 3.21 -3.67
C VAL A 167 -7.86 3.10 -4.97
N TYR A 168 -7.32 3.60 -6.08
CA TYR A 168 -7.99 3.43 -7.38
C TYR A 168 -7.90 1.97 -7.85
N LEU A 169 -8.92 1.53 -8.60
CA LEU A 169 -9.04 0.13 -8.98
C LEU A 169 -8.04 -0.20 -10.09
N ARG A 170 -7.21 -1.20 -9.82
CA ARG A 170 -6.44 -1.93 -10.83
C ARG A 170 -6.87 -3.39 -10.74
N PRO A 171 -7.86 -3.83 -11.55
CA PRO A 171 -8.47 -5.15 -11.39
C PRO A 171 -7.46 -6.30 -11.47
N TRP A 172 -6.37 -6.09 -12.20
CA TRP A 172 -5.33 -7.07 -12.47
C TRP A 172 -3.99 -6.52 -12.01
N MET A 173 -3.43 -7.12 -10.97
CA MET A 173 -2.09 -6.80 -10.52
C MET A 173 -1.16 -7.97 -10.78
N LEU A 174 -0.29 -7.84 -11.78
CA LEU A 174 0.88 -8.69 -11.83
C LEU A 174 1.98 -7.96 -11.08
N ILE A 175 2.47 -8.57 -10.01
CA ILE A 175 3.72 -8.12 -9.40
C ILE A 175 4.80 -8.42 -10.43
N ALA A 176 5.35 -7.36 -11.03
CA ALA A 176 6.24 -7.41 -12.16
C ALA A 176 7.52 -8.17 -11.78
N GLY A 177 7.76 -9.30 -12.46
CA GLY A 177 8.96 -10.12 -12.28
C GLY A 177 8.73 -11.46 -11.57
N ARG A 178 7.51 -11.78 -11.11
CA ARG A 178 7.16 -13.15 -10.74
C ARG A 178 6.00 -13.67 -11.58
N ALA A 179 6.26 -14.74 -12.32
CA ALA A 179 5.23 -15.50 -13.03
C ALA A 179 4.25 -16.21 -12.08
N ASP A 180 4.52 -16.19 -10.76
CA ASP A 180 3.80 -16.99 -9.76
C ASP A 180 2.47 -16.38 -9.28
N GLY A 181 2.11 -15.18 -9.77
CA GLY A 181 0.75 -14.65 -9.70
C GLY A 181 0.59 -13.31 -8.96
N ALA A 182 -0.62 -12.77 -9.04
CA ALA A 182 -1.05 -11.58 -8.32
C ALA A 182 -1.16 -11.86 -6.82
N SER A 183 -0.44 -11.12 -5.99
CA SER A 183 -0.53 -11.21 -4.53
C SER A 183 -1.17 -9.94 -3.95
N ALA A 184 -2.13 -10.10 -3.05
CA ALA A 184 -2.71 -8.99 -2.31
C ALA A 184 -1.68 -8.46 -1.29
N LEU A 185 -1.56 -7.14 -1.20
CA LEU A 185 -0.70 -6.47 -0.22
C LEU A 185 -1.44 -6.19 1.10
N PRO A 186 -0.72 -6.00 2.22
CA PRO A 186 -1.32 -5.53 3.46
C PRO A 186 -1.92 -4.12 3.30
N PRO A 187 -2.95 -3.76 4.10
CA PRO A 187 -3.71 -2.51 3.96
C PRO A 187 -2.88 -1.24 3.79
N THR A 188 -1.88 -1.03 4.65
CA THR A 188 -1.06 0.21 4.63
C THR A 188 -0.14 0.28 3.42
N ALA A 189 0.34 -0.86 2.92
CA ALA A 189 1.09 -0.92 1.67
C ALA A 189 0.21 -0.58 0.46
N VAL A 190 -1.04 -1.07 0.43
CA VAL A 190 -2.03 -0.71 -0.60
C VAL A 190 -2.32 0.79 -0.56
N LEU A 191 -2.55 1.35 0.64
CA LEU A 191 -2.80 2.77 0.84
C LEU A 191 -1.63 3.63 0.38
N ARG A 192 -0.39 3.29 0.75
CA ARG A 192 0.82 4.02 0.29
C ARG A 192 1.01 3.93 -1.21
N ARG A 193 0.73 2.78 -1.83
CA ARG A 193 0.77 2.60 -3.28
C ARG A 193 -0.33 3.39 -4.00
N GLY A 194 -1.48 3.61 -3.35
CA GLY A 194 -2.61 4.38 -3.87
C GLY A 194 -3.46 3.66 -4.92
N PHE A 195 -3.19 2.37 -5.18
CA PHE A 195 -3.99 1.52 -6.07
C PHE A 195 -3.97 0.06 -5.63
N GLY A 196 -4.98 -0.68 -6.06
CA GLY A 196 -5.10 -2.09 -5.75
C GLY A 196 -6.27 -2.77 -6.45
N SER A 197 -6.34 -4.08 -6.25
CA SER A 197 -7.46 -4.94 -6.65
C SER A 197 -8.70 -4.73 -5.79
N GLY A 198 -9.82 -5.34 -6.17
CA GLY A 198 -11.03 -5.38 -5.34
C GLY A 198 -10.75 -6.01 -3.98
N LEU A 199 -10.01 -7.13 -3.92
CA LEU A 199 -9.65 -7.80 -2.67
C LEU A 199 -8.81 -6.91 -1.74
N GLU A 200 -7.86 -6.17 -2.29
CA GLU A 200 -7.05 -5.23 -1.50
C GLU A 200 -7.88 -4.07 -0.96
N ARG A 201 -8.85 -3.55 -1.71
CA ARG A 201 -9.83 -2.58 -1.18
C ARG A 201 -10.65 -3.20 -0.04
N MET A 202 -11.03 -4.47 -0.12
CA MET A 202 -11.70 -5.16 1.00
C MET A 202 -10.80 -5.20 2.24
N TYR A 203 -9.52 -5.56 2.10
CA TYR A 203 -8.60 -5.63 3.23
C TYR A 203 -8.41 -4.27 3.89
N VAL A 204 -8.24 -3.21 3.10
CA VAL A 204 -8.17 -1.84 3.63
C VAL A 204 -9.46 -1.48 4.36
N PHE A 205 -10.62 -1.86 3.81
CA PHE A 205 -11.89 -1.58 4.45
C PHE A 205 -12.09 -2.35 5.75
N LEU A 206 -11.78 -3.65 5.80
CA LEU A 206 -11.80 -4.44 7.04
C LEU A 206 -10.90 -3.83 8.13
N ALA A 207 -9.70 -3.41 7.74
CA ALA A 207 -8.75 -2.80 8.67
C ALA A 207 -9.22 -1.43 9.19
N LEU A 208 -9.95 -0.67 8.37
CA LEU A 208 -10.58 0.58 8.78
C LEU A 208 -11.80 0.35 9.68
N LEU A 209 -12.61 -0.68 9.40
CA LEU A 209 -13.74 -1.09 10.23
C LEU A 209 -13.31 -1.52 11.63
N GLN A 210 -12.16 -2.20 11.74
CA GLN A 210 -11.54 -2.51 13.03
C GLN A 210 -11.36 -1.26 13.90
N GLN A 211 -10.78 -0.19 13.33
CA GLN A 211 -10.55 1.06 14.05
C GLN A 211 -11.84 1.86 14.29
N LEU A 212 -12.87 1.61 13.49
CA LEU A 212 -14.21 2.16 13.71
C LEU A 212 -15.04 1.34 14.70
N GLU A 213 -14.51 0.22 15.21
CA GLU A 213 -15.22 -0.75 16.04
C GLU A 213 -16.52 -1.27 15.38
N LEU A 214 -16.42 -1.59 14.09
CA LEU A 214 -17.48 -2.20 13.28
C LEU A 214 -17.07 -3.61 12.83
N ASP A 215 -17.99 -4.57 12.91
CA ASP A 215 -17.71 -5.95 12.52
C ASP A 215 -17.83 -6.12 11.01
N GLY A 216 -16.69 -6.27 10.34
CA GLY A 216 -16.60 -6.52 8.90
C GLY A 216 -16.50 -8.00 8.54
N CYS A 217 -16.90 -8.35 7.32
CA CYS A 217 -16.74 -9.70 6.77
C CYS A 217 -16.50 -9.65 5.25
N LEU A 218 -15.95 -10.73 4.69
CA LEU A 218 -15.84 -10.96 3.24
C LEU A 218 -17.04 -11.78 2.76
N ILE A 219 -17.46 -11.58 1.51
CA ILE A 219 -18.65 -12.22 0.95
C ILE A 219 -18.26 -13.01 -0.29
N GLY A 220 -18.54 -14.32 -0.27
CA GLY A 220 -18.21 -15.24 -1.35
C GLY A 220 -19.09 -16.49 -1.30
N GLY A 221 -18.93 -17.40 -2.27
CA GLY A 221 -19.60 -18.70 -2.25
C GLY A 221 -19.10 -19.59 -1.10
N PRO A 222 -19.76 -20.75 -0.85
CA PRO A 222 -19.42 -21.63 0.27
C PRO A 222 -17.99 -22.19 0.19
N ASP A 223 -17.45 -22.34 -1.02
CA ASP A 223 -16.09 -22.82 -1.25
C ASP A 223 -15.03 -21.71 -1.25
N ALA A 224 -15.42 -20.44 -1.09
CA ALA A 224 -14.48 -19.32 -1.02
C ALA A 224 -13.43 -19.51 0.08
N GLY A 225 -13.84 -20.13 1.20
CA GLY A 225 -12.97 -20.48 2.33
C GLY A 225 -11.77 -21.36 1.95
N LYS A 226 -11.88 -22.14 0.88
CA LYS A 226 -10.86 -23.10 0.41
C LYS A 226 -9.98 -22.54 -0.70
N GLN A 227 -10.34 -21.38 -1.26
CA GLN A 227 -9.61 -20.79 -2.39
C GLN A 227 -8.47 -19.90 -1.87
N PRO A 228 -7.32 -19.88 -2.56
CA PRO A 228 -6.22 -19.01 -2.22
C PRO A 228 -6.54 -17.53 -2.53
N ALA A 229 -5.79 -16.60 -1.93
CA ALA A 229 -5.93 -15.16 -2.17
C ALA A 229 -5.41 -14.69 -3.54
N GLY A 230 -4.79 -15.57 -4.34
CA GLY A 230 -4.14 -15.20 -5.61
C GLY A 230 -4.99 -15.44 -6.85
N LEU A 231 -4.79 -14.61 -7.88
CA LEU A 231 -5.46 -14.74 -9.18
C LEU A 231 -4.76 -15.80 -10.05
N PRO A 232 -5.50 -16.72 -10.70
CA PRO A 232 -4.91 -17.61 -11.69
C PRO A 232 -4.51 -16.84 -12.96
N LEU A 233 -3.22 -16.91 -13.32
CA LEU A 233 -2.69 -16.66 -14.67
C LEU A 233 -2.92 -17.92 -15.50
N VAL A 234 -3.46 -17.84 -16.70
CA VAL A 234 -3.64 -19.02 -17.56
C VAL A 234 -3.50 -18.63 -19.05
N THR A 235 -3.46 -19.61 -19.96
CA THR A 235 -2.77 -19.77 -21.26
C THR A 235 -3.58 -19.54 -22.58
N PRO A 236 -2.97 -19.69 -23.80
CA PRO A 236 -3.54 -19.32 -25.12
C PRO A 236 -4.79 -20.07 -25.63
N ASP A 237 -5.29 -21.05 -24.91
CA ASP A 237 -6.35 -21.99 -25.30
C ASP A 237 -7.69 -21.73 -24.59
N ASN A 238 -7.96 -20.47 -24.23
CA ASN A 238 -9.09 -20.05 -23.37
C ASN A 238 -9.07 -20.65 -21.96
N LYS A 239 -7.96 -21.31 -21.61
CA LYS A 239 -7.56 -21.56 -20.24
C LYS A 239 -7.04 -20.20 -19.76
N ALA A 240 -7.74 -19.53 -18.86
CA ALA A 240 -7.58 -18.11 -18.45
C ALA A 240 -6.32 -17.18 -18.71
N PHE A 241 -6.08 -16.63 -19.91
CA PHE A 241 -5.45 -15.30 -20.14
C PHE A 241 -6.57 -14.20 -20.22
N VAL A 242 -7.64 -14.31 -19.38
CA VAL A 242 -9.06 -14.26 -19.82
C VAL A 242 -9.98 -13.17 -19.23
N THR A 243 -10.91 -12.72 -20.08
CA THR A 243 -12.25 -12.23 -19.73
C THR A 243 -13.07 -13.32 -19.02
N GLY A 244 -13.16 -13.29 -17.69
CA GLY A 244 -13.90 -14.28 -16.89
C GLY A 244 -13.05 -15.14 -15.95
N ALA A 245 -11.76 -14.83 -15.75
CA ALA A 245 -10.95 -15.50 -14.73
C ALA A 245 -11.46 -15.13 -13.31
N PRO A 246 -11.58 -16.10 -12.37
CA PRO A 246 -12.10 -15.86 -11.03
C PRO A 246 -11.24 -14.85 -10.27
N ARG A 247 -11.91 -13.82 -9.74
CA ARG A 247 -11.34 -12.54 -9.29
C ARG A 247 -10.92 -12.53 -7.81
N GLY A 248 -10.56 -13.72 -7.31
CA GLY A 248 -10.41 -14.04 -5.90
C GLY A 248 -11.67 -14.72 -5.33
N PRO A 249 -11.59 -15.27 -4.10
CA PRO A 249 -12.69 -16.02 -3.48
C PRO A 249 -13.96 -15.20 -3.19
N PHE A 250 -13.82 -13.88 -3.13
CA PHE A 250 -14.85 -12.96 -2.65
C PHE A 250 -15.23 -11.99 -3.74
N TRP A 251 -16.49 -11.56 -3.74
CA TRP A 251 -17.05 -10.61 -4.69
C TRP A 251 -17.71 -9.39 -4.03
N ALA A 252 -17.80 -9.38 -2.70
CA ALA A 252 -18.18 -8.21 -1.92
C ALA A 252 -17.50 -8.23 -0.54
N VAL A 253 -17.57 -7.09 0.13
CA VAL A 253 -17.24 -6.95 1.56
C VAL A 253 -18.48 -6.46 2.29
N GLY A 254 -18.68 -6.93 3.51
CA GLY A 254 -19.86 -6.68 4.30
C GLY A 254 -19.54 -6.02 5.64
N VAL A 255 -20.50 -5.30 6.19
CA VAL A 255 -20.47 -4.78 7.56
C VAL A 255 -21.75 -5.19 8.27
N ARG A 256 -21.62 -5.75 9.47
CA ARG A 256 -22.76 -6.10 10.30
C ARG A 256 -23.44 -4.82 10.81
N ILE A 257 -24.71 -4.64 10.46
CA ILE A 257 -25.57 -3.55 10.92
C ILE A 257 -26.77 -4.17 11.64
N GLY A 258 -26.75 -4.08 12.97
CA GLY A 258 -27.71 -4.77 13.82
C GLY A 258 -27.66 -6.29 13.59
N ALA A 259 -28.70 -6.80 12.96
CA ALA A 259 -28.94 -8.22 12.70
C ALA A 259 -28.51 -8.71 11.31
N ASP A 260 -28.18 -7.79 10.40
CA ASP A 260 -27.97 -8.07 8.99
C ASP A 260 -26.58 -7.58 8.55
N VAL A 261 -26.21 -7.87 7.30
CA VAL A 261 -24.94 -7.46 6.71
C VAL A 261 -25.21 -6.53 5.54
N LYS A 262 -24.76 -5.28 5.67
CA LYS A 262 -24.74 -4.31 4.57
C LYS A 262 -23.59 -4.64 3.63
N LEU A 263 -23.87 -4.70 2.34
CA LEU A 263 -22.94 -5.18 1.32
C LEU A 263 -22.30 -4.03 0.54
N PHE A 264 -21.04 -4.19 0.15
CA PHE A 264 -20.27 -3.23 -0.63
C PHE A 264 -19.51 -3.92 -1.76
N ASP A 265 -19.53 -3.32 -2.95
CA ASP A 265 -18.84 -3.79 -4.15
C ASP A 265 -17.51 -3.03 -4.29
N PRO A 266 -16.35 -3.62 -3.94
CA PRO A 266 -15.05 -2.93 -4.03
C PRO A 266 -14.55 -2.74 -5.44
N TRP A 267 -15.16 -3.38 -6.44
CA TRP A 267 -14.84 -3.13 -7.84
C TRP A 267 -15.58 -1.90 -8.35
N ARG A 268 -16.86 -1.73 -7.99
CA ARG A 268 -17.62 -0.51 -8.34
C ARG A 268 -17.33 0.67 -7.41
N GLY A 269 -16.86 0.39 -6.20
CA GLY A 269 -16.72 1.39 -5.15
C GLY A 269 -18.06 1.93 -4.66
N GLN A 270 -19.09 1.10 -4.65
CA GLN A 270 -20.45 1.44 -4.26
C GLN A 270 -21.03 0.45 -3.25
N ALA A 271 -21.98 0.89 -2.42
CA ALA A 271 -22.81 -0.01 -1.63
C ALA A 271 -23.77 -0.78 -2.56
N PHE A 272 -24.07 -2.03 -2.21
CA PHE A 272 -25.14 -2.76 -2.87
C PHE A 272 -26.49 -2.15 -2.52
N PRO A 273 -27.49 -2.28 -3.41
CA PRO A 273 -28.84 -1.79 -3.15
C PRO A 273 -29.60 -2.62 -2.11
N VAL A 274 -29.07 -3.78 -1.70
CA VAL A 274 -29.68 -4.73 -0.77
C VAL A 274 -28.67 -5.24 0.25
N THR A 275 -29.16 -5.66 1.41
CA THR A 275 -28.37 -6.39 2.42
C THR A 275 -28.19 -7.86 2.04
N LEU A 276 -27.35 -8.58 2.79
CA LEU A 276 -27.15 -10.01 2.57
C LEU A 276 -28.44 -10.81 2.82
N ALA A 277 -29.21 -10.51 3.87
CA ALA A 277 -30.47 -11.21 4.11
C ALA A 277 -31.49 -10.92 3.01
N GLN A 278 -31.60 -9.67 2.55
CA GLN A 278 -32.48 -9.29 1.43
C GLN A 278 -32.07 -9.98 0.14
N LEU A 279 -30.77 -10.03 -0.16
CA LEU A 279 -30.21 -10.70 -1.33
C LEU A 279 -30.50 -12.21 -1.30
N LYS A 280 -30.44 -12.85 -0.13
CA LYS A 280 -30.81 -14.27 0.03
C LYS A 280 -32.30 -14.52 -0.11
N ALA A 281 -33.13 -13.64 0.45
CA ALA A 281 -34.58 -13.77 0.40
C ALA A 281 -35.15 -13.51 -1.01
N ASN A 282 -34.58 -12.55 -1.74
CA ASN A 282 -34.98 -12.20 -3.10
C ASN A 282 -33.76 -11.81 -3.96
N PRO A 283 -33.03 -12.79 -4.50
CA PRO A 283 -31.85 -12.52 -5.33
C PRO A 283 -32.15 -11.64 -6.55
N ASP A 284 -33.33 -11.82 -7.16
CA ASP A 284 -33.71 -11.11 -8.39
C ASP A 284 -33.79 -9.59 -8.21
N ALA A 285 -33.93 -9.10 -6.97
CA ALA A 285 -33.83 -7.66 -6.65
C ALA A 285 -32.46 -7.04 -7.00
N ALA A 286 -31.42 -7.86 -7.12
CA ALA A 286 -30.06 -7.44 -7.52
C ALA A 286 -29.67 -7.93 -8.93
N LYS A 287 -30.62 -8.46 -9.72
CA LYS A 287 -30.32 -9.03 -11.05
C LYS A 287 -29.64 -8.02 -11.98
N GLU A 288 -30.12 -6.78 -12.01
CA GLU A 288 -29.53 -5.71 -12.82
C GLU A 288 -28.10 -5.40 -12.38
N TRP A 289 -27.82 -5.44 -11.07
CA TRP A 289 -26.47 -5.24 -10.54
C TRP A 289 -25.50 -6.28 -11.11
N PHE A 290 -25.84 -7.57 -11.08
CA PHE A 290 -24.94 -8.62 -11.56
C PHE A 290 -24.83 -8.68 -13.10
N ALA A 291 -25.87 -8.26 -13.83
CA ALA A 291 -25.89 -8.23 -15.29
C ALA A 291 -25.17 -7.02 -15.90
N ASP A 292 -24.97 -5.95 -15.13
CA ASP A 292 -24.32 -4.73 -15.57
C ASP A 292 -22.84 -4.95 -15.91
N GLN A 293 -22.39 -4.36 -17.03
CA GLN A 293 -21.02 -4.45 -17.55
C GLN A 293 -19.97 -3.88 -16.58
N ALA A 294 -20.37 -2.98 -15.68
CA ALA A 294 -19.52 -2.50 -14.59
C ALA A 294 -19.24 -3.58 -13.53
N ASN A 295 -19.88 -4.76 -13.61
CA ASN A 295 -19.57 -5.94 -12.79
C ASN A 295 -18.21 -6.54 -13.19
N VAL A 296 -17.15 -5.85 -12.80
CA VAL A 296 -15.78 -6.34 -12.92
C VAL A 296 -15.37 -7.22 -11.73
N SER A 297 -16.30 -7.72 -10.90
CA SER A 297 -16.10 -8.81 -9.91
C SER A 297 -16.47 -10.19 -10.49
N GLY A 298 -17.46 -10.25 -11.38
CA GLY A 298 -17.74 -11.41 -12.23
C GLY A 298 -18.57 -12.46 -11.51
N ALA A 299 -18.92 -12.13 -10.27
CA ALA A 299 -19.98 -12.79 -9.56
C ALA A 299 -21.25 -12.74 -10.40
N THR A 300 -21.91 -13.88 -10.39
CA THR A 300 -23.20 -14.09 -11.01
C THR A 300 -24.30 -14.02 -9.94
N LEU A 301 -25.54 -13.97 -10.39
CA LEU A 301 -26.69 -14.10 -9.50
C LEU A 301 -26.70 -15.45 -8.76
N ASP A 302 -26.13 -16.50 -9.35
CA ASP A 302 -26.00 -17.81 -8.69
C ASP A 302 -24.98 -17.78 -7.55
N ASP A 303 -23.86 -17.08 -7.73
CA ASP A 303 -22.88 -16.84 -6.66
C ASP A 303 -23.52 -16.07 -5.49
N ALA A 304 -24.38 -15.09 -5.80
CA ALA A 304 -25.14 -14.33 -4.81
C ALA A 304 -26.13 -15.20 -4.02
N LYS A 305 -26.82 -16.13 -4.68
CA LYS A 305 -27.74 -17.10 -4.03
C LYS A 305 -27.01 -17.98 -3.03
N LYS A 306 -25.76 -18.35 -3.35
CA LYS A 306 -24.91 -19.22 -2.52
C LYS A 306 -24.05 -18.44 -1.54
N ALA A 307 -24.19 -17.12 -1.48
CA ALA A 307 -23.30 -16.27 -0.74
C ALA A 307 -23.32 -16.56 0.76
N THR A 308 -22.14 -16.57 1.36
CA THR A 308 -21.96 -16.62 2.80
C THR A 308 -20.90 -15.62 3.24
N ALA A 309 -20.92 -15.29 4.52
CA ALA A 309 -19.95 -14.40 5.13
C ALA A 309 -18.74 -15.19 5.62
N PHE A 310 -17.57 -14.58 5.49
CA PHE A 310 -16.30 -15.06 6.01
C PHE A 310 -15.64 -13.98 6.86
N LEU A 311 -15.15 -14.35 8.05
CA LEU A 311 -14.37 -13.46 8.90
C LEU A 311 -12.91 -13.52 8.49
N ALA A 312 -12.22 -12.38 8.51
CA ALA A 312 -10.80 -12.32 8.28
C ALA A 312 -10.20 -11.28 9.24
N VAL A 313 -9.18 -11.67 10.00
CA VAL A 313 -8.51 -10.81 10.97
C VAL A 313 -6.99 -11.01 10.86
N PRO A 314 -6.17 -9.99 11.15
CA PRO A 314 -4.72 -10.16 11.28
C PRO A 314 -4.38 -11.17 12.37
N VAL A 315 -3.38 -12.02 12.15
CA VAL A 315 -2.99 -13.06 13.15
C VAL A 315 -2.58 -12.43 14.48
N ASN A 316 -1.86 -11.30 14.48
CA ASN A 316 -1.48 -10.58 15.69
C ASN A 316 -2.69 -10.11 16.51
N ALA A 317 -3.83 -9.87 15.87
CA ALA A 317 -5.04 -9.45 16.56
C ALA A 317 -5.64 -10.56 17.45
N LEU A 318 -5.24 -11.81 17.22
CA LEU A 318 -5.65 -12.98 18.01
C LEU A 318 -4.74 -13.23 19.22
N ALA A 319 -3.60 -12.54 19.30
CA ALA A 319 -2.64 -12.71 20.39
C ALA A 319 -3.10 -11.95 21.66
N PRO A 320 -3.20 -12.59 22.84
CA PRO A 320 -3.63 -11.93 24.07
C PRO A 320 -2.77 -10.71 24.46
N ARG A 321 -1.46 -10.76 24.14
CA ARG A 321 -0.54 -9.63 24.39
C ARG A 321 -0.96 -8.35 23.67
N MET A 322 -1.55 -8.44 22.47
CA MET A 322 -2.08 -7.26 21.78
C MET A 322 -3.35 -6.72 22.46
N GLY A 323 -4.15 -7.59 23.08
CA GLY A 323 -5.28 -7.18 23.92
C GLY A 323 -4.84 -6.46 25.21
N LEU A 324 -3.72 -6.88 25.80
CA LEU A 324 -3.10 -6.16 26.92
C LEU A 324 -2.63 -4.76 26.48
N VAL A 325 -1.93 -4.64 25.34
CA VAL A 325 -1.48 -3.36 24.80
C VAL A 325 -2.67 -2.43 24.52
N GLU A 326 -3.73 -2.94 23.88
CA GLU A 326 -4.97 -2.19 23.64
C GLU A 326 -5.54 -1.65 24.95
N THR A 327 -5.65 -2.50 25.97
CA THR A 327 -6.24 -2.13 27.27
C THR A 327 -5.39 -1.11 28.01
N LYS A 328 -4.09 -1.36 28.15
CA LYS A 328 -3.16 -0.51 28.91
C LYS A 328 -2.94 0.85 28.25
N LEU A 329 -2.96 0.91 26.92
CA LEU A 329 -2.73 2.14 26.16
C LEU A 329 -4.03 2.77 25.62
N LYS A 330 -5.22 2.31 26.05
CA LYS A 330 -6.50 2.79 25.50
C LYS A 330 -6.68 4.30 25.64
N SER A 331 -6.41 4.85 26.82
CA SER A 331 -6.50 6.29 27.10
C SER A 331 -5.43 7.11 26.36
N ASP A 332 -4.33 6.46 25.97
CA ASP A 332 -3.23 7.11 25.29
C ASP A 332 -3.39 7.14 23.77
N LEU A 333 -3.83 6.02 23.21
CA LEU A 333 -3.79 5.77 21.78
C LEU A 333 -5.16 5.58 21.16
N GLY A 334 -6.19 5.13 21.89
CA GLY A 334 -7.52 4.88 21.31
C GLY A 334 -7.53 3.93 20.10
N VAL A 335 -6.57 3.01 20.02
CA VAL A 335 -6.38 2.10 18.88
C VAL A 335 -6.97 0.72 19.18
N LYS A 336 -7.67 0.11 18.22
CA LYS A 336 -8.16 -1.27 18.31
C LYS A 336 -7.09 -2.23 17.81
N LEU A 337 -6.59 -3.13 18.65
CA LEU A 337 -5.51 -4.08 18.33
C LEU A 337 -5.92 -5.54 18.43
N ALA A 338 -6.95 -5.89 19.20
CA ALA A 338 -7.31 -7.28 19.47
C ALA A 338 -8.73 -7.64 19.05
N TYR A 339 -8.91 -8.88 18.63
CA TYR A 339 -10.20 -9.51 18.35
C TYR A 339 -10.41 -10.71 19.26
N ASP A 340 -11.59 -10.78 19.88
CA ASP A 340 -12.13 -12.04 20.38
C ASP A 340 -12.81 -12.76 19.21
N ALA A 341 -12.15 -13.79 18.68
CA ALA A 341 -12.64 -14.53 17.52
C ALA A 341 -14.02 -15.17 17.77
N LYS A 342 -14.26 -15.67 18.99
CA LYS A 342 -15.52 -16.33 19.34
C LYS A 342 -16.65 -15.32 19.46
N ALA A 343 -16.40 -14.18 20.10
CA ALA A 343 -17.36 -13.09 20.18
C ALA A 343 -17.67 -12.52 18.79
N LEU A 344 -16.65 -12.32 17.95
CA LEU A 344 -16.82 -11.83 16.59
C LEU A 344 -17.68 -12.79 15.75
N GLN A 345 -17.42 -14.10 15.76
CA GLN A 345 -18.27 -15.06 15.06
C GLN A 345 -19.71 -15.08 15.60
N SER A 346 -19.85 -15.03 16.92
CA SER A 346 -21.17 -15.09 17.57
C SER A 346 -22.01 -13.83 17.35
N ALA A 347 -21.38 -12.71 16.97
CA ALA A 347 -22.08 -11.47 16.65
C ALA A 347 -22.88 -11.57 15.33
N PHE A 348 -22.55 -12.49 14.43
CA PHE A 348 -23.26 -12.71 13.17
C PHE A 348 -24.37 -13.77 13.34
N ARG A 349 -25.47 -13.58 12.61
CA ARG A 349 -26.60 -14.54 12.56
C ARG A 349 -26.25 -15.78 11.74
N ASP A 350 -27.06 -16.82 11.88
CA ASP A 350 -26.92 -18.04 11.10
C ASP A 350 -27.12 -17.83 9.59
N PRO A 351 -26.32 -18.49 8.73
CA PRO A 351 -25.22 -19.38 9.10
C PRO A 351 -24.03 -18.60 9.67
N LYS A 352 -23.46 -19.09 10.78
CA LYS A 352 -22.27 -18.48 11.38
C LYS A 352 -21.14 -18.40 10.36
N PRO A 353 -20.48 -17.23 10.22
CA PRO A 353 -19.40 -17.09 9.26
C PRO A 353 -18.21 -17.93 9.69
N ALA A 354 -17.55 -18.55 8.71
CA ALA A 354 -16.27 -19.22 8.92
C ALA A 354 -15.13 -18.19 8.88
N PHE A 355 -14.02 -18.47 9.56
CA PHE A 355 -12.80 -17.68 9.37
C PHE A 355 -12.10 -18.09 8.08
N TRP A 356 -11.77 -17.11 7.24
CA TRP A 356 -10.91 -17.30 6.08
C TRP A 356 -9.47 -16.97 6.44
N ASN A 357 -8.71 -18.02 6.71
CA ASN A 357 -7.27 -17.97 6.91
C ASN A 357 -6.62 -19.22 6.28
N PRO A 358 -6.59 -19.32 4.94
CA PRO A 358 -6.11 -20.52 4.27
C PRO A 358 -4.66 -20.81 4.70
N SER A 359 -4.40 -22.03 5.16
CA SER A 359 -3.08 -22.45 5.63
C SER A 359 -2.18 -22.85 4.46
N ASN A 360 -0.88 -22.56 4.59
CA ASN A 360 0.15 -23.17 3.75
C ASN A 360 0.44 -24.56 4.32
N GLU A 361 -0.37 -25.57 4.02
CA GLU A 361 0.00 -26.93 4.42
C GLU A 361 1.27 -27.37 3.69
N PRO A 362 2.21 -28.09 4.35
CA PRO A 362 3.49 -28.49 3.74
C PRO A 362 3.35 -29.24 2.41
N ASN A 363 2.24 -29.95 2.24
CA ASN A 363 1.94 -30.77 1.06
C ASN A 363 1.16 -30.01 -0.02
N GLN A 364 0.80 -28.75 0.22
CA GLN A 364 0.19 -27.84 -0.75
C GLN A 364 1.08 -26.60 -0.88
N PRO A 365 2.10 -26.60 -1.75
CA PRO A 365 3.00 -25.46 -1.98
C PRO A 365 2.31 -24.29 -2.72
N ASN A 366 1.04 -24.04 -2.40
CA ASN A 366 0.29 -22.90 -2.86
C ASN A 366 0.76 -21.66 -2.09
N GLN A 367 1.88 -21.07 -2.54
CA GLN A 367 2.44 -19.79 -2.05
C GLN A 367 1.39 -18.65 -1.94
N ARG A 368 0.21 -18.84 -2.52
CA ARG A 368 -0.90 -17.89 -2.55
C ARG A 368 -1.70 -17.79 -1.25
N ALA A 369 -1.61 -18.77 -0.34
CA ALA A 369 -2.24 -18.68 1.00
C ALA A 369 -1.52 -17.68 1.92
N ALA A 370 -0.25 -17.36 1.62
CA ALA A 370 0.53 -16.33 2.32
C ALA A 370 -0.03 -14.90 2.18
N PHE A 371 -0.95 -14.66 1.23
CA PHE A 371 -1.52 -13.32 0.97
C PHE A 371 -3.00 -13.19 1.37
N ALA A 372 -3.51 -14.15 2.15
CA ALA A 372 -4.75 -13.94 2.90
C ALA A 372 -4.57 -12.76 3.87
N TYR A 373 -5.66 -12.09 4.24
CA TYR A 373 -5.61 -10.89 5.08
C TYR A 373 -4.82 -11.11 6.39
N GLY A 374 -4.98 -12.29 7.00
CA GLY A 374 -4.25 -12.69 8.21
C GLY A 374 -2.72 -12.73 8.05
N HIS A 375 -2.22 -13.02 6.85
CA HIS A 375 -0.80 -13.27 6.58
C HIS A 375 -0.13 -12.20 5.71
N ALA A 376 -0.89 -11.35 5.02
CA ALA A 376 -0.38 -10.48 3.95
C ALA A 376 0.79 -9.58 4.40
N SER A 377 0.73 -9.04 5.63
CA SER A 377 1.82 -8.23 6.19
C SER A 377 3.07 -9.07 6.44
N ARG A 378 2.92 -10.21 7.13
CA ARG A 378 4.03 -11.14 7.41
C ARG A 378 4.69 -11.64 6.13
N ALA A 379 3.90 -12.00 5.12
CA ALA A 379 4.41 -12.46 3.84
C ALA A 379 5.15 -11.39 3.03
N LEU A 380 4.71 -10.13 3.11
CA LEU A 380 5.36 -9.01 2.41
C LEU A 380 6.71 -8.64 3.04
N LEU A 381 6.77 -8.60 4.37
CA LEU A 381 7.88 -8.01 5.10
C LEU A 381 9.13 -8.94 5.12
N PRO A 382 10.34 -8.36 5.12
CA PRO A 382 11.56 -9.13 5.34
C PRO A 382 11.69 -9.58 6.80
N LEU A 383 12.57 -10.57 7.05
CA LEU A 383 12.81 -11.14 8.38
C LEU A 383 13.16 -10.08 9.44
N ASP A 384 13.98 -9.07 9.09
CA ASP A 384 14.41 -8.00 10.00
C ASP A 384 13.29 -7.03 10.38
N MET A 385 12.16 -7.10 9.67
CA MET A 385 10.92 -6.38 9.94
C MET A 385 9.81 -7.29 10.48
N GLY A 386 10.14 -8.52 10.88
CA GLY A 386 9.19 -9.48 11.45
C GLY A 386 8.31 -10.19 10.42
N GLY A 387 8.68 -10.15 9.14
CA GLY A 387 8.00 -10.95 8.12
C GLY A 387 8.62 -12.32 7.90
N THR A 388 8.20 -12.98 6.81
CA THR A 388 8.66 -14.31 6.39
C THR A 388 9.36 -14.29 5.04
N ASP A 389 9.54 -13.12 4.43
CA ASP A 389 10.27 -13.01 3.17
C ASP A 389 11.78 -13.23 3.39
N ARG A 390 12.26 -14.37 2.88
CA ARG A 390 13.67 -14.80 2.94
C ARG A 390 14.47 -14.45 1.68
N ASN A 391 13.87 -13.77 0.72
CA ASN A 391 14.56 -13.41 -0.51
C ASN A 391 15.70 -12.39 -0.22
N PRO A 392 16.80 -12.42 -1.00
CA PRO A 392 17.88 -11.47 -0.80
C PRO A 392 17.44 -10.02 -1.15
N PRO A 393 18.09 -9.00 -0.58
CA PRO A 393 17.82 -7.60 -0.92
C PRO A 393 17.79 -7.34 -2.44
N GLY A 394 16.86 -6.50 -2.89
CA GLY A 394 16.60 -6.19 -4.29
C GLY A 394 15.52 -7.06 -4.94
N VAL A 395 15.31 -8.27 -4.43
CA VAL A 395 14.30 -9.24 -4.90
C VAL A 395 13.31 -9.67 -3.82
N ARG A 396 13.38 -9.06 -2.63
CA ARG A 396 12.34 -9.15 -1.60
C ARG A 396 11.02 -8.62 -2.15
N LEU A 397 9.92 -9.23 -1.75
CA LEU A 397 8.56 -8.76 -2.02
C LEU A 397 8.39 -7.30 -1.60
N PHE A 398 8.94 -6.93 -0.44
CA PHE A 398 8.96 -5.54 0.01
C PHE A 398 9.70 -4.60 -0.96
N ASP A 399 10.87 -5.00 -1.46
CA ASP A 399 11.66 -4.20 -2.40
C ASP A 399 10.96 -4.08 -3.76
N VAL A 400 10.32 -5.17 -4.21
CA VAL A 400 9.51 -5.19 -5.43
C VAL A 400 8.31 -4.26 -5.28
N TYR A 401 7.57 -4.35 -4.17
CA TYR A 401 6.47 -3.45 -3.83
C TYR A 401 6.89 -1.98 -3.88
N ARG A 402 8.03 -1.63 -3.27
CA ARG A 402 8.54 -0.25 -3.28
C ARG A 402 8.83 0.24 -4.69
N ARG A 403 9.45 -0.60 -5.53
CA ARG A 403 9.75 -0.28 -6.93
C ARG A 403 8.48 -0.12 -7.76
N GLU A 404 7.43 -0.88 -7.49
CA GLU A 404 6.17 -0.85 -8.25
C GLU A 404 5.31 0.40 -8.03
N GLN A 405 5.61 1.20 -6.99
CA GLN A 405 4.95 2.48 -6.78
C GLN A 405 5.26 3.50 -7.90
N LEU A 406 6.37 3.30 -8.62
CA LEU A 406 6.78 4.08 -9.79
C LEU A 406 6.99 3.15 -10.99
N PRO A 407 5.95 2.93 -11.83
CA PRO A 407 6.06 2.06 -12.99
C PRO A 407 7.19 2.50 -13.91
N ASN A 408 8.03 1.57 -14.37
CA ASN A 408 9.13 1.88 -15.28
C ASN A 408 8.68 2.61 -16.56
N SER A 409 7.42 2.42 -16.97
CA SER A 409 6.80 3.06 -18.14
C SER A 409 6.67 4.58 -18.03
N VAL A 410 6.76 5.15 -16.82
CA VAL A 410 6.68 6.62 -16.64
C VAL A 410 7.99 7.31 -17.02
N PHE A 411 9.10 6.56 -17.03
CA PHE A 411 10.41 7.10 -17.36
C PHE A 411 10.70 6.96 -18.84
N ARG A 412 10.76 8.11 -19.54
CA ARG A 412 11.17 8.17 -20.94
C ARG A 412 12.68 8.05 -21.03
N ILE A 413 13.16 7.00 -21.68
CA ILE A 413 14.58 6.80 -21.95
C ILE A 413 14.94 7.58 -23.23
N PRO A 414 16.02 8.38 -23.23
CA PRO A 414 16.48 9.06 -24.44
C PRO A 414 16.73 8.10 -25.60
N ALA A 415 16.48 8.58 -26.82
CA ALA A 415 16.82 7.84 -28.03
C ALA A 415 18.32 7.50 -28.06
N GLY A 416 18.67 6.31 -28.58
CA GLY A 416 20.05 5.82 -28.61
C GLY A 416 20.45 4.94 -27.41
N ILE A 417 19.69 4.99 -26.31
CA ILE A 417 19.90 4.09 -25.17
C ILE A 417 18.95 2.88 -25.30
N GLN A 418 19.51 1.68 -25.15
CA GLN A 418 18.72 0.44 -25.11
C GLN A 418 17.80 0.42 -23.86
N PRO A 419 16.47 0.31 -24.01
CA PRO A 419 15.54 0.42 -22.88
C PRO A 419 15.78 -0.57 -21.74
N ASP A 420 16.28 -1.77 -22.03
CA ASP A 420 16.53 -2.80 -21.03
C ASP A 420 18.00 -2.89 -20.60
N GLY A 421 18.86 -2.02 -21.13
CA GLY A 421 20.29 -1.97 -20.84
C GLY A 421 20.64 -1.33 -19.49
N GLN A 422 21.87 -1.55 -19.05
CA GLN A 422 22.38 -1.05 -17.76
C GLN A 422 22.33 0.49 -17.64
N ILE A 423 22.57 1.22 -18.74
CA ILE A 423 22.46 2.69 -18.77
C ILE A 423 21.01 3.12 -18.45
N ALA A 424 20.02 2.54 -19.13
CA ALA A 424 18.62 2.84 -18.89
C ALA A 424 18.20 2.51 -17.45
N GLN A 425 18.67 1.39 -16.89
CA GLN A 425 18.40 1.03 -15.50
C GLN A 425 18.97 2.06 -14.51
N ARG A 426 20.20 2.55 -14.73
CA ARG A 426 20.83 3.57 -13.87
C ARG A 426 20.13 4.93 -13.99
N LEU A 427 19.69 5.32 -15.18
CA LEU A 427 18.86 6.53 -15.38
C LEU A 427 17.52 6.42 -14.64
N ARG A 428 16.82 5.29 -14.79
CA ARG A 428 15.57 5.03 -14.05
C ARG A 428 15.79 5.06 -12.55
N ALA A 429 16.87 4.46 -12.05
CA ALA A 429 17.20 4.49 -10.63
C ALA A 429 17.43 5.92 -10.12
N GLY A 430 18.12 6.77 -10.88
CA GLY A 430 18.31 8.18 -10.55
C GLY A 430 16.98 8.94 -10.47
N ALA A 431 16.13 8.82 -11.50
CA ALA A 431 14.82 9.45 -11.54
C ALA A 431 13.87 8.92 -10.45
N ALA A 432 13.85 7.60 -10.24
CA ALA A 432 13.07 6.96 -9.19
C ALA A 432 13.55 7.35 -7.79
N GLY A 433 14.86 7.60 -7.60
CA GLY A 433 15.40 8.12 -6.34
C GLY A 433 14.84 9.50 -6.00
N ALA A 434 14.83 10.43 -6.96
CA ALA A 434 14.28 11.77 -6.76
C ALA A 434 12.77 11.75 -6.43
N LEU A 435 12.00 10.93 -7.14
CA LEU A 435 10.57 10.75 -6.87
C LEU A 435 10.32 9.98 -5.58
N GLY A 436 11.14 8.98 -5.26
CA GLY A 436 11.03 8.16 -4.05
C GLY A 436 11.17 8.99 -2.79
N LEU A 437 12.20 9.84 -2.72
CA LEU A 437 12.39 10.80 -1.62
C LEU A 437 11.22 11.78 -1.48
N SER A 438 10.55 12.10 -2.59
CA SER A 438 9.46 13.08 -2.60
C SER A 438 8.11 12.48 -2.26
N PHE A 439 7.83 11.24 -2.67
CA PHE A 439 6.47 10.69 -2.64
C PHE A 439 6.34 9.30 -2.03
N ILE A 440 7.43 8.56 -1.83
CA ILE A 440 7.40 7.19 -1.30
C ILE A 440 7.88 7.15 0.15
N GLU A 441 9.05 7.74 0.43
CA GLU A 441 9.67 7.63 1.75
C GLU A 441 8.82 8.31 2.84
N PRO A 442 8.49 7.61 3.93
CA PRO A 442 7.79 8.21 5.05
C PRO A 442 8.59 9.36 5.70
N PRO A 443 7.90 10.40 6.23
CA PRO A 443 6.48 10.68 6.04
C PRO A 443 6.22 11.26 4.63
N ASN A 444 5.51 10.51 3.78
CA ASN A 444 5.18 10.97 2.44
C ASN A 444 3.84 11.76 2.43
N PRO A 445 3.60 12.63 1.42
CA PRO A 445 2.40 13.45 1.38
C PRO A 445 1.09 12.65 1.37
N ARG A 446 1.10 11.47 0.73
CA ARG A 446 -0.08 10.60 0.65
C ARG A 446 -0.46 10.07 2.04
N GLU A 447 0.52 9.60 2.80
CA GLU A 447 0.33 9.17 4.19
C GLU A 447 -0.20 10.32 5.07
N ARG A 448 0.30 11.55 4.89
CA ARG A 448 -0.24 12.73 5.58
C ARG A 448 -1.71 12.99 5.24
N ILE A 449 -2.09 12.91 3.96
CA ILE A 449 -3.50 13.05 3.54
C ILE A 449 -4.35 11.97 4.20
N GLN A 450 -3.90 10.73 4.17
CA GLN A 450 -4.61 9.57 4.70
C GLN A 450 -4.82 9.67 6.22
N ARG A 451 -3.86 10.26 6.95
CA ARG A 451 -3.94 10.55 8.40
C ARG A 451 -4.65 11.86 8.75
N GLY A 452 -5.22 12.57 7.76
CA GLY A 452 -5.92 13.84 8.00
C GLY A 452 -5.03 15.07 8.25
N GLN A 453 -3.72 14.96 8.03
CA GLN A 453 -2.74 16.05 8.18
C GLN A 453 -2.73 16.96 6.95
N PHE A 454 -3.92 17.44 6.55
CA PHE A 454 -4.14 18.08 5.25
C PHE A 454 -3.35 19.38 5.05
N GLN A 455 -3.13 20.16 6.10
CA GLN A 455 -2.39 21.44 6.00
C GLN A 455 -0.90 21.19 5.71
N ASP A 456 -0.29 20.27 6.46
CA ASP A 456 1.12 19.89 6.26
C ASP A 456 1.32 19.19 4.91
N ALA A 457 0.37 18.34 4.50
CA ALA A 457 0.36 17.74 3.18
C ALA A 457 0.27 18.79 2.08
N ALA A 458 -0.67 19.74 2.17
CA ALA A 458 -0.86 20.77 1.15
C ALA A 458 0.36 21.68 1.03
N LYS A 459 0.95 22.12 2.16
CA LYS A 459 2.17 22.93 2.17
C LYS A 459 3.33 22.20 1.48
N ASP A 460 3.57 20.96 1.85
CA ASP A 460 4.64 20.14 1.26
C ASP A 460 4.40 19.91 -0.24
N LEU A 461 3.17 19.64 -0.65
CA LEU A 461 2.83 19.42 -2.06
C LEU A 461 3.00 20.68 -2.92
N VAL A 462 2.70 21.86 -2.40
CA VAL A 462 2.97 23.13 -3.10
C VAL A 462 4.47 23.35 -3.27
N THR A 463 5.28 23.14 -2.22
CA THR A 463 6.75 23.21 -2.32
C THR A 463 7.29 22.22 -3.35
N LYS A 464 6.74 21.00 -3.42
CA LYS A 464 7.13 20.00 -4.42
C LYS A 464 6.72 20.40 -5.84
N GLN A 465 5.52 20.97 -6.01
CA GLN A 465 5.08 21.52 -7.31
C GLN A 465 6.07 22.57 -7.82
N GLU A 466 6.45 23.54 -6.99
CA GLU A 466 7.43 24.57 -7.33
C GLU A 466 8.78 23.94 -7.69
N THR A 467 9.25 22.97 -6.90
CA THR A 467 10.52 22.26 -7.13
C THR A 467 10.55 21.59 -8.50
N PHE A 468 9.51 20.81 -8.84
CA PHE A 468 9.44 20.10 -10.12
C PHE A 468 9.14 21.05 -11.30
N ALA A 469 8.33 22.09 -11.09
CA ALA A 469 8.10 23.13 -12.09
C ALA A 469 9.40 23.88 -12.44
N ASN A 470 10.21 24.23 -11.43
CA ASN A 470 11.52 24.83 -11.63
C ASN A 470 12.48 23.88 -12.37
N GLY A 471 12.44 22.57 -12.10
CA GLY A 471 13.19 21.58 -12.87
C GLY A 471 12.83 21.57 -14.36
N ARG A 472 11.54 21.61 -14.66
CA ARG A 472 11.04 21.72 -16.04
C ARG A 472 11.43 23.05 -16.69
N GLU A 473 11.39 24.14 -15.93
CA GLU A 473 11.76 25.47 -16.42
C GLU A 473 13.26 25.58 -16.72
N ARG A 474 14.14 24.97 -15.90
CA ARG A 474 15.58 24.89 -16.20
C ARG A 474 15.84 24.20 -17.54
N LEU A 475 15.13 23.10 -17.83
CA LEU A 475 15.24 22.41 -19.12
C LEU A 475 14.77 23.29 -20.28
N ARG A 476 13.69 24.07 -20.07
CA ARG A 476 13.16 24.99 -21.07
C ARG A 476 14.09 26.18 -21.35
N LEU A 477 14.74 26.71 -20.32
CA LEU A 477 15.65 27.86 -20.43
C LEU A 477 17.04 27.49 -20.92
N ASN A 478 17.49 26.25 -20.68
CA ASN A 478 18.76 25.75 -21.19
C ASN A 478 18.65 25.40 -22.68
N LYS A 479 19.04 26.35 -23.54
CA LYS A 479 19.03 26.20 -25.01
C LYS A 479 19.92 25.05 -25.50
N ASP A 480 20.94 24.69 -24.72
CA ASP A 480 21.91 23.64 -25.06
C ASP A 480 21.53 22.28 -24.48
N ALA A 481 20.41 22.17 -23.76
CA ALA A 481 20.03 20.93 -23.06
C ALA A 481 19.95 19.73 -24.01
N GLY A 482 19.31 19.89 -25.17
CA GLY A 482 19.20 18.82 -26.16
C GLY A 482 20.56 18.36 -26.70
N PHE A 483 21.49 19.30 -26.90
CA PHE A 483 22.85 19.01 -27.36
C PHE A 483 23.65 18.26 -26.28
N GLN A 484 23.63 18.77 -25.04
CA GLN A 484 24.31 18.14 -23.90
C GLN A 484 23.80 16.73 -23.61
N ILE A 485 22.48 16.51 -23.73
CA ILE A 485 21.87 15.18 -23.60
C ILE A 485 22.41 14.26 -24.70
N LYS A 486 22.41 14.71 -25.96
CA LYS A 486 22.87 13.91 -27.10
C LYS A 486 24.35 13.53 -26.97
N GLU A 487 25.23 14.49 -26.69
CA GLU A 487 26.66 14.22 -26.49
C GLU A 487 26.90 13.22 -25.37
N TRP A 488 26.18 13.38 -24.25
CA TRP A 488 26.29 12.45 -23.13
C TRP A 488 25.82 11.04 -23.50
N VAL A 489 24.71 10.90 -24.23
CA VAL A 489 24.19 9.60 -24.69
C VAL A 489 25.19 8.90 -25.59
N GLU A 490 25.79 9.62 -26.54
CA GLU A 490 26.81 9.08 -27.46
C GLU A 490 28.06 8.63 -26.69
N LEU A 491 28.57 9.48 -25.79
CA LEU A 491 29.72 9.17 -24.94
C LEU A 491 29.48 7.93 -24.09
N VAL A 492 28.40 7.89 -23.31
CA VAL A 492 28.15 6.79 -22.37
C VAL A 492 27.87 5.49 -23.10
N THR A 493 27.17 5.53 -24.23
CA THR A 493 26.94 4.35 -25.07
C THR A 493 28.26 3.78 -25.60
N GLY A 494 29.16 4.65 -26.06
CA GLY A 494 30.50 4.27 -26.49
C GLY A 494 31.30 3.59 -25.37
N LEU A 495 31.32 4.18 -24.17
CA LEU A 495 32.05 3.64 -23.02
C LEU A 495 31.52 2.27 -22.56
N TYR A 496 30.20 2.05 -22.56
CA TYR A 496 29.63 0.74 -22.21
C TYR A 496 29.89 -0.32 -23.28
N GLN A 497 29.94 0.06 -24.56
CA GLN A 497 30.35 -0.86 -25.63
C GLN A 497 31.83 -1.24 -25.50
N GLU A 498 32.70 -0.28 -25.17
CA GLU A 498 34.12 -0.53 -24.90
C GLU A 498 34.30 -1.44 -23.69
N LEU A 499 33.60 -1.18 -22.59
CA LEU A 499 33.60 -2.06 -21.41
C LEU A 499 33.19 -3.48 -21.78
N GLY A 500 32.12 -3.64 -22.57
CA GLY A 500 31.69 -4.95 -23.07
C GLY A 500 32.76 -5.65 -23.91
N ARG A 501 33.51 -4.93 -24.74
CA ARG A 501 34.63 -5.48 -25.52
C ARG A 501 35.78 -5.94 -24.61
N VAL A 502 36.19 -5.09 -23.66
CA VAL A 502 37.28 -5.40 -22.69
C VAL A 502 36.91 -6.62 -21.83
N GLN A 503 35.64 -6.75 -21.43
CA GLN A 503 35.17 -7.88 -20.63
C GLN A 503 35.09 -9.21 -21.41
N LEU A 504 34.93 -9.15 -22.73
CA LEU A 504 34.88 -10.32 -23.60
C LEU A 504 36.25 -10.74 -24.14
N ASP A 505 37.28 -9.91 -23.98
CA ASP A 505 38.65 -10.25 -24.41
C ASP A 505 39.22 -11.40 -23.56
N ALA A 506 39.77 -12.41 -24.23
CA ALA A 506 40.43 -13.55 -23.60
C ALA A 506 41.68 -13.14 -22.80
N ASN A 507 42.32 -12.03 -23.18
CA ASN A 507 43.49 -11.45 -22.51
C ASN A 507 43.12 -10.22 -21.66
N ARG A 508 41.94 -10.23 -21.04
CA ARG A 508 41.39 -9.13 -20.22
C ARG A 508 42.43 -8.49 -19.29
N ASP A 509 42.82 -7.26 -19.62
CA ASP A 509 43.63 -6.40 -18.76
C ASP A 509 42.73 -5.66 -17.76
N LYS A 510 42.86 -6.01 -16.48
CA LYS A 510 42.10 -5.39 -15.39
C LYS A 510 42.38 -3.89 -15.24
N SER A 511 43.56 -3.42 -15.63
CA SER A 511 43.91 -2.00 -15.56
C SER A 511 43.13 -1.18 -16.60
N VAL A 512 43.00 -1.72 -17.81
CA VAL A 512 42.20 -1.11 -18.89
C VAL A 512 40.72 -1.09 -18.49
N GLU A 513 40.20 -2.20 -17.95
CA GLU A 513 38.81 -2.24 -17.46
C GLU A 513 38.56 -1.20 -16.36
N ALA A 514 39.46 -1.09 -15.38
CA ALA A 514 39.35 -0.10 -14.33
C ALA A 514 39.39 1.34 -14.88
N ALA A 515 40.19 1.59 -15.92
CA ALA A 515 40.25 2.88 -16.59
C ALA A 515 38.91 3.21 -17.28
N VAL A 516 38.32 2.27 -18.03
CA VAL A 516 37.01 2.47 -18.69
C VAL A 516 35.90 2.68 -17.65
N LEU A 517 35.90 1.93 -16.55
CA LEU A 517 34.97 2.15 -15.43
C LEU A 517 35.12 3.55 -14.82
N GLY A 518 36.35 4.03 -14.65
CA GLY A 518 36.61 5.41 -14.18
C GLY A 518 36.11 6.49 -15.14
N GLN A 519 36.19 6.24 -16.46
CA GLN A 519 35.61 7.13 -17.47
C GLN A 519 34.09 7.11 -17.43
N ILE A 520 33.46 5.93 -17.26
CA ILE A 520 32.02 5.80 -17.06
C ILE A 520 31.59 6.63 -15.85
N ASP A 521 32.25 6.48 -14.70
CA ASP A 521 31.90 7.24 -13.49
C ASP A 521 32.10 8.75 -13.65
N SER A 522 33.06 9.18 -14.47
CA SER A 522 33.24 10.58 -14.82
C SER A 522 32.11 11.10 -15.73
N ALA A 523 31.68 10.30 -16.71
CA ALA A 523 30.54 10.62 -17.56
C ALA A 523 29.25 10.77 -16.74
N TRP A 524 29.03 9.95 -15.70
CA TRP A 524 27.89 10.08 -14.78
C TRP A 524 27.90 11.33 -13.89
N LYS A 525 28.95 12.16 -13.94
CA LYS A 525 29.03 13.45 -13.25
C LYS A 525 28.81 14.64 -14.20
N GLN A 526 28.67 14.40 -15.50
CA GLN A 526 28.47 15.47 -16.49
C GLN A 526 27.04 16.04 -16.43
N PRO A 527 26.81 17.30 -16.86
CA PRO A 527 25.48 17.92 -16.82
C PRO A 527 24.41 17.16 -17.62
N GLY A 528 24.79 16.51 -18.73
CA GLY A 528 23.86 15.80 -19.61
C GLY A 528 23.02 14.75 -18.88
N VAL A 529 23.59 14.00 -17.92
CA VAL A 529 22.81 13.04 -17.14
C VAL A 529 21.80 13.72 -16.21
N GLN A 530 22.19 14.82 -15.55
CA GLN A 530 21.28 15.53 -14.65
C GLN A 530 20.09 16.08 -15.42
N LEU A 531 20.29 16.56 -16.65
CA LEU A 531 19.20 17.02 -17.51
C LEU A 531 18.24 15.88 -17.88
N ILE A 532 18.73 14.67 -18.16
CA ILE A 532 17.87 13.50 -18.41
C ILE A 532 17.07 13.13 -17.16
N VAL A 533 17.71 13.11 -15.99
CA VAL A 533 17.06 12.80 -14.72
C VAL A 533 16.02 13.87 -14.36
N ASP A 534 16.35 15.15 -14.52
CA ASP A 534 15.42 16.27 -14.34
C ASP A 534 14.24 16.16 -15.30
N GLN A 535 14.48 15.80 -16.57
CA GLN A 535 13.41 15.64 -17.55
C GLN A 535 12.47 14.49 -17.17
N ALA A 536 13.04 13.35 -16.78
CA ALA A 536 12.27 12.17 -16.41
C ALA A 536 11.49 12.36 -15.09
N SER A 537 12.05 13.10 -14.12
CA SER A 537 11.45 13.28 -12.80
C SER A 537 10.54 14.52 -12.70
N SER A 538 10.80 15.61 -13.42
CA SER A 538 10.02 16.86 -13.29
C SER A 538 8.59 16.74 -13.81
N GLU A 539 8.38 16.11 -14.97
CA GLU A 539 7.03 15.92 -15.52
C GLU A 539 6.18 15.02 -14.60
N VAL A 540 6.76 13.88 -14.19
CA VAL A 540 6.08 12.91 -13.31
C VAL A 540 5.87 13.49 -11.92
N GLY A 541 6.87 14.16 -11.35
CA GLY A 541 6.79 14.77 -10.02
C GLY A 541 5.79 15.92 -9.95
N LEU A 542 5.69 16.73 -11.02
CA LEU A 542 4.66 17.77 -11.12
C LEU A 542 3.26 17.16 -11.23
N ALA A 543 3.08 16.09 -12.01
CA ALA A 543 1.81 15.40 -12.11
C ALA A 543 1.41 14.69 -10.80
N GLU A 544 2.35 14.05 -10.08
CA GLU A 544 2.07 13.39 -8.79
C GLU A 544 1.75 14.41 -7.70
N SER A 545 2.50 15.53 -7.64
CA SER A 545 2.22 16.59 -6.66
C SER A 545 0.89 17.30 -6.91
N THR A 546 0.49 17.51 -8.16
CA THR A 546 -0.85 18.06 -8.49
C THR A 546 -1.97 17.05 -8.22
N LEU A 547 -1.77 15.76 -8.51
CA LEU A 547 -2.71 14.69 -8.17
C LEU A 547 -2.97 14.61 -6.67
N LEU A 548 -1.89 14.54 -5.88
CA LEU A 548 -1.99 14.43 -4.42
C LEU A 548 -2.56 15.71 -3.80
N LEU A 549 -2.27 16.88 -4.37
CA LEU A 549 -2.89 18.13 -3.90
C LEU A 549 -4.39 18.13 -4.18
N ALA A 550 -4.82 17.67 -5.37
CA ALA A 550 -6.23 17.55 -5.71
C ALA A 550 -6.95 16.56 -4.78
N LEU A 551 -6.34 15.41 -4.49
CA LEU A 551 -6.85 14.45 -3.51
C LEU A 551 -6.94 15.05 -2.10
N CYS A 552 -5.91 15.78 -1.65
CA CYS A 552 -5.91 16.48 -0.36
C CYS A 552 -7.08 17.47 -0.24
N LYS A 553 -7.30 18.30 -1.27
CA LYS A 553 -8.41 19.26 -1.30
C LYS A 553 -9.77 18.55 -1.37
N HIS A 554 -9.85 17.43 -2.09
CA HIS A 554 -11.06 16.60 -2.16
C HIS A 554 -11.42 16.02 -0.79
N GLU A 555 -10.48 15.47 -0.03
CA GLU A 555 -10.76 14.94 1.32
C GLU A 555 -11.14 16.04 2.32
N LEU A 556 -10.54 17.24 2.21
CA LEU A 556 -11.00 18.42 2.98
C LEU A 556 -12.45 18.80 2.65
N ALA A 557 -12.85 18.69 1.38
CA ALA A 557 -14.21 18.95 0.93
C ALA A 557 -15.18 17.87 1.44
N GLU A 558 -14.82 16.59 1.38
CA GLU A 558 -15.60 15.48 1.95
C GLU A 558 -15.81 15.65 3.46
N ARG A 559 -14.77 16.07 4.21
CA ARG A 559 -14.90 16.34 5.65
C ARG A 559 -15.81 17.55 5.94
N SER A 560 -15.78 18.56 5.08
CA SER A 560 -16.68 19.73 5.22
C SER A 560 -18.12 19.36 4.89
N GLN A 561 -18.32 18.54 3.85
CA GLN A 561 -19.61 17.97 3.49
C GLN A 561 -20.18 17.08 4.61
N ALA A 562 -19.36 16.22 5.21
CA ALA A 562 -19.79 15.38 6.33
C ALA A 562 -20.22 16.22 7.55
N ARG A 563 -19.51 17.31 7.86
CA ARG A 563 -19.94 18.22 8.94
C ARG A 563 -21.28 18.89 8.64
N LEU A 564 -21.48 19.33 7.39
CA LEU A 564 -22.75 19.89 6.94
C LEU A 564 -23.90 18.88 7.05
N GLU A 565 -23.68 17.64 6.62
CA GLU A 565 -24.71 16.57 6.65
C GLU A 565 -25.07 16.11 8.06
N ALA A 566 -24.14 16.23 9.02
CA ALA A 566 -24.41 15.95 10.43
C ALA A 566 -25.04 17.14 11.18
N ALA A 567 -25.05 18.34 10.60
CA ALA A 567 -25.59 19.54 11.21
C ALA A 567 -27.09 19.71 10.91
N THR A 568 -27.80 20.43 11.78
CA THR A 568 -29.22 20.76 11.60
C THR A 568 -29.48 22.25 11.85
N GLY A 569 -30.60 22.77 11.35
CA GLY A 569 -31.02 24.15 11.56
C GLY A 569 -29.97 25.20 11.16
N ALA A 570 -29.77 26.20 12.02
CA ALA A 570 -28.87 27.33 11.77
C ALA A 570 -27.39 26.92 11.60
N GLU A 571 -26.94 25.82 12.22
CA GLU A 571 -25.57 25.32 12.02
C GLU A 571 -25.37 24.82 10.59
N ALA A 572 -26.35 24.10 10.04
CA ALA A 572 -26.29 23.62 8.65
C ALA A 572 -26.27 24.80 7.66
N ASP A 573 -27.05 25.84 7.90
CA ASP A 573 -27.03 27.05 7.07
C ASP A 573 -25.67 27.75 7.10
N ARG A 574 -25.03 27.80 8.27
CA ARG A 574 -23.68 28.37 8.44
C ARG A 574 -22.60 27.53 7.75
N LEU A 575 -22.69 26.20 7.80
CA LEU A 575 -21.68 25.29 7.22
C LEU A 575 -21.82 25.10 5.71
N ARG A 576 -22.99 25.38 5.13
CA ARG A 576 -23.28 25.22 3.70
C ARG A 576 -22.29 25.97 2.79
N PRO A 577 -22.05 27.29 2.97
CA PRO A 577 -21.08 28.00 2.13
C PRO A 577 -19.66 27.43 2.26
N ASP A 578 -19.21 27.07 3.47
CA ASP A 578 -17.89 26.47 3.70
C ASP A 578 -17.71 25.16 2.91
N ALA A 579 -18.73 24.30 2.89
CA ALA A 579 -18.70 23.05 2.13
C ALA A 579 -18.63 23.30 0.62
N ILE A 580 -19.43 24.23 0.10
CA ILE A 580 -19.44 24.60 -1.32
C ILE A 580 -18.07 25.15 -1.74
N ASP A 581 -17.46 26.03 -0.95
CA ASP A 581 -16.16 26.62 -1.28
C ASP A 581 -15.01 25.61 -1.18
N ALA A 582 -15.10 24.66 -0.26
CA ALA A 582 -14.18 23.52 -0.22
C ALA A 582 -14.29 22.68 -1.51
N TRP A 583 -15.49 22.41 -2.00
CA TRP A 583 -15.70 21.68 -3.26
C TRP A 583 -15.23 22.46 -4.50
N LYS A 584 -15.42 23.79 -4.56
CA LYS A 584 -14.84 24.63 -5.62
C LYS A 584 -13.31 24.56 -5.63
N THR A 585 -12.70 24.60 -4.44
CA THR A 585 -11.24 24.47 -4.28
C THR A 585 -10.76 23.10 -4.78
N ALA A 586 -11.45 22.01 -4.41
CA ALA A 586 -11.15 20.68 -4.89
C ALA A 586 -11.28 20.57 -6.42
N LEU A 587 -12.36 21.11 -7.01
CA LEU A 587 -12.57 21.15 -8.46
C LEU A 587 -11.45 21.90 -9.18
N SER A 588 -11.04 23.05 -8.66
CA SER A 588 -9.92 23.81 -9.23
C SER A 588 -8.63 22.99 -9.22
N ALA A 589 -8.34 22.29 -8.12
CA ALA A 589 -7.16 21.45 -8.01
C ALA A 589 -7.18 20.26 -8.98
N TRP A 590 -8.35 19.63 -9.19
CA TRP A 590 -8.52 18.58 -10.20
C TRP A 590 -8.27 19.08 -11.62
N ARG A 591 -8.74 20.28 -11.97
CA ARG A 591 -8.46 20.90 -13.28
C ARG A 591 -6.96 21.17 -13.48
N THR A 592 -6.25 21.59 -12.43
CA THR A 592 -4.79 21.72 -12.49
C THR A 592 -4.10 20.37 -12.71
N TYR A 593 -4.57 19.30 -12.07
CA TYR A 593 -4.05 17.96 -12.32
C TYR A 593 -4.30 17.51 -13.76
N GLU A 594 -5.49 17.73 -14.32
CA GLU A 594 -5.82 17.35 -15.71
C GLU A 594 -4.83 17.93 -16.73
N GLN A 595 -4.37 19.17 -16.52
CA GLN A 595 -3.35 19.81 -17.36
C GLN A 595 -1.98 19.11 -17.33
N ASN A 596 -1.70 18.34 -16.27
CA ASN A 596 -0.44 17.63 -16.06
C ASN A 596 -0.58 16.10 -16.18
N ALA A 597 -1.80 15.58 -16.32
CA ALA A 597 -2.10 14.15 -16.25
C ALA A 597 -1.47 13.31 -17.38
N VAL A 598 -1.02 13.95 -18.47
CA VAL A 598 -0.33 13.25 -19.58
C VAL A 598 0.94 12.51 -19.11
N ALA A 599 1.66 13.04 -18.12
CA ALA A 599 2.83 12.36 -17.55
C ALA A 599 2.46 11.08 -16.79
N HIS A 600 1.19 10.89 -16.46
CA HIS A 600 0.65 9.71 -15.80
C HIS A 600 -0.03 8.70 -16.74
N ALA A 601 0.07 8.86 -18.06
CA ALA A 601 -0.53 7.93 -19.01
C ALA A 601 -0.10 6.45 -18.79
N GLY A 602 1.07 6.23 -18.17
CA GLY A 602 1.58 4.91 -17.80
C GLY A 602 0.95 4.26 -16.55
N PHE A 603 0.02 4.92 -15.84
CA PHE A 603 -0.67 4.39 -14.66
C PHE A 603 -2.11 3.93 -14.99
N PRO A 604 -2.36 2.62 -15.16
CA PRO A 604 -3.67 2.11 -15.55
C PRO A 604 -4.76 2.48 -14.52
N GLY A 605 -5.89 3.03 -14.99
CA GLY A 605 -7.04 3.38 -14.15
C GLY A 605 -6.94 4.70 -13.39
N ARG A 606 -5.76 5.31 -13.30
CA ARG A 606 -5.54 6.55 -12.54
C ARG A 606 -6.30 7.76 -13.11
N SER A 607 -6.24 7.97 -14.43
CA SER A 607 -6.93 9.11 -15.08
C SER A 607 -8.45 8.98 -14.98
N GLU A 608 -8.97 7.76 -15.14
CA GLU A 608 -10.40 7.50 -14.99
C GLU A 608 -10.87 7.76 -13.56
N HIS A 609 -10.09 7.32 -12.57
CA HIS A 609 -10.35 7.61 -11.16
C HIS A 609 -10.39 9.12 -10.87
N ALA A 610 -9.38 9.86 -11.34
CA ALA A 610 -9.33 11.31 -11.19
C ALA A 610 -10.54 12.00 -11.82
N ARG A 611 -10.98 11.56 -13.00
CA ARG A 611 -12.17 12.08 -13.69
C ARG A 611 -13.45 11.87 -12.87
N VAL A 612 -13.62 10.70 -12.25
CA VAL A 612 -14.77 10.42 -11.36
C VAL A 612 -14.75 11.36 -10.15
N LEU A 613 -13.59 11.58 -9.53
CA LEU A 613 -13.46 12.50 -8.40
C LEU A 613 -13.67 13.96 -8.79
N ALA A 614 -13.18 14.37 -9.97
CA ALA A 614 -13.42 15.70 -10.53
C ALA A 614 -14.90 15.94 -10.82
N ALA A 615 -15.60 14.95 -11.38
CA ALA A 615 -17.04 15.02 -11.65
C ALA A 615 -17.85 15.17 -10.36
N ARG A 616 -17.49 14.42 -9.31
CA ARG A 616 -18.09 14.58 -7.98
C ARG A 616 -17.85 15.98 -7.41
N ALA A 617 -16.63 16.49 -7.52
CA ALA A 617 -16.31 17.84 -7.06
C ALA A 617 -17.11 18.91 -7.84
N ALA A 618 -17.30 18.73 -9.15
CA ALA A 618 -18.10 19.64 -9.98
C ALA A 618 -19.58 19.66 -9.56
N LEU A 619 -20.16 18.49 -9.27
CA LEU A 619 -21.54 18.34 -8.82
C LEU A 619 -21.77 19.05 -7.49
N LEU A 620 -20.86 18.87 -6.52
CA LEU A 620 -21.03 19.42 -5.17
C LEU A 620 -20.59 20.89 -5.06
N ALA A 621 -19.73 21.37 -5.96
CA ALA A 621 -19.38 22.79 -6.06
C ALA A 621 -20.54 23.65 -6.60
N ASN A 622 -21.48 23.04 -7.35
CA ASN A 622 -22.63 23.71 -7.95
C ASN A 622 -23.91 22.94 -7.65
N PRO A 623 -24.34 22.86 -6.37
CA PRO A 623 -25.52 22.11 -6.00
C PRO A 623 -26.75 22.70 -6.71
N ALA A 624 -27.60 21.83 -7.25
CA ALA A 624 -28.87 22.25 -7.82
C ALA A 624 -29.68 23.01 -6.75
N PRO A 625 -30.43 24.07 -7.13
CA PRO A 625 -31.31 24.74 -6.18
C PRO A 625 -32.28 23.72 -5.58
N PRO A 626 -32.64 23.85 -4.29
CA PRO A 626 -33.59 22.95 -3.66
C PRO A 626 -34.88 22.92 -4.50
N LYS A 627 -35.34 21.72 -4.85
CA LYS A 627 -36.63 21.53 -5.52
C LYS A 627 -37.70 22.10 -4.58
N LYS A 628 -38.32 23.20 -5.00
CA LYS A 628 -39.37 23.89 -4.25
C LYS A 628 -40.63 23.05 -4.14
#